data_AF-A0A7D5UQU6-F1
#
_entry.id   AF-A0A7D5UQU6-F1
#
_cell.length_a   1.000
_cell.length_b   1.000
_cell.length_c   1.000
_cell.angle_alpha   90.00
_cell.angle_beta   90.00
_cell.angle_gamma   90.00
#
_symmetry.space_group_name_H-M   'P 1'
#
loop_
_entity.id
_entity.type
_entity.pdbx_description
1 polymer ?
#
loop_
_entity_poly.entity_id
_entity_poly.type
_entity_poly.pdbx_seq_one_letter_code
_entity_poly.pdbx_strand_id
1 'polypeptide(L)'
;MSGFDSVGTLLADIANRLLEGLRIFSLADKRHWRQDEYEQVKALEEALNEAKKDFQELCPLVNGQSQYEHDRKYETMQELRLLRDKFRAHVQLLRDWSRSGGPIDPVWESSQRCLGAFLVRRTQAKVAVQPSRQVSEADYQRRQLEELGACTKIGSFDRFGEEDMVFICDFCDGHLIWEDLENVPTERTAASLPTRQGNSQHWQATGTSSSGQQEKLVIFPPIAVANHLAPLHGDWQARLLCPFCEDEAKKPQDEDDEEELYKPNDEFEDVASLQEHMEWQHVEVAVPSGQQSGNCAVM
;
A
#
# COMPACT_ATOMS: atom_id res chain seq x y z
N MET A 1 30.34 5.04 6.42
CA MET A 1 30.84 6.13 7.28
C MET A 1 29.61 6.79 7.88
N SER A 2 29.29 6.49 9.15
CA SER A 2 28.15 7.09 9.86
C SER A 2 28.52 8.54 10.17
N GLY A 3 27.93 9.47 9.42
CA GLY A 3 27.92 10.87 9.83
C GLY A 3 27.04 10.98 11.07
N PHE A 4 27.48 11.73 12.07
CA PHE A 4 26.63 12.04 13.22
C PHE A 4 25.43 12.86 12.73
N ASP A 5 24.24 12.28 12.80
CA ASP A 5 23.00 13.02 12.54
C ASP A 5 22.88 14.17 13.55
N SER A 6 22.73 15.39 13.04
CA SER A 6 22.24 16.56 13.78
C SER A 6 20.90 17.02 13.21
N VAL A 7 20.18 17.85 13.96
CA VAL A 7 18.96 18.52 13.47
C VAL A 7 19.25 19.22 12.14
N GLY A 8 20.37 19.95 12.07
CA GLY A 8 20.80 20.63 10.85
C GLY A 8 21.03 19.70 9.66
N THR A 9 21.70 18.55 9.86
CA THR A 9 21.94 17.61 8.75
C THR A 9 20.65 16.91 8.29
N LEU A 10 19.73 16.60 9.21
CA LEU A 10 18.46 15.95 8.89
C LEU A 10 17.53 16.91 8.13
N LEU A 11 17.39 18.15 8.60
CA LEU A 11 16.61 19.18 7.91
C LEU A 11 17.18 19.49 6.53
N ALA A 12 18.50 19.56 6.40
CA ALA A 12 19.15 19.76 5.10
C ALA A 12 18.87 18.59 4.14
N ASP A 13 18.90 17.33 4.59
CA ASP A 13 18.59 16.19 3.74
C ASP A 13 17.11 16.22 3.30
N ILE A 14 16.18 16.55 4.20
CA ILE A 14 14.75 16.73 3.88
C ILE A 14 14.55 17.83 2.82
N ALA A 15 15.14 19.00 3.02
CA ALA A 15 15.04 20.11 2.07
C ALA A 15 15.60 19.74 0.68
N ASN A 16 16.71 18.99 0.64
CA ASN A 16 17.26 18.48 -0.61
C ASN A 16 16.31 17.49 -1.30
N ARG A 17 15.57 16.66 -0.56
CA ARG A 17 14.56 15.75 -1.13
C ARG A 17 13.38 16.52 -1.73
N LEU A 18 12.87 17.55 -1.04
CA LEU A 18 11.83 18.43 -1.60
C LEU A 18 12.28 19.08 -2.92
N LEU A 19 13.49 19.66 -2.93
CA LEU A 19 14.08 20.25 -4.14
C LEU A 19 14.29 19.22 -5.25
N GLU A 20 14.64 18.00 -4.89
CA GLU A 20 14.80 16.90 -5.83
C GLU A 20 13.46 16.49 -6.47
N GLY A 21 12.39 16.37 -5.67
CA GLY A 21 11.03 16.13 -6.17
C GLY A 21 10.60 17.19 -7.19
N LEU A 22 10.74 18.47 -6.83
CA LEU A 22 10.47 19.59 -7.74
C LEU A 22 11.32 19.53 -9.02
N ARG A 23 12.57 19.09 -8.93
CA ARG A 23 13.44 18.91 -10.09
C ARG A 23 12.97 17.77 -11.00
N ILE A 24 12.45 16.68 -10.45
CA ILE A 24 11.88 15.58 -11.24
C ILE A 24 10.70 16.11 -12.06
N PHE A 25 9.78 16.83 -11.42
CA PHE A 25 8.62 17.44 -12.09
C PHE A 25 9.00 18.49 -13.12
N SER A 26 10.03 19.31 -12.86
CA SER A 26 10.46 20.33 -13.83
C SER A 26 11.05 19.73 -15.12
N LEU A 27 11.62 18.53 -15.03
CA LEU A 27 12.20 17.79 -16.15
C LEU A 27 11.22 16.81 -16.83
N ALA A 28 10.06 16.54 -16.22
CA ALA A 28 9.06 15.63 -16.76
C ALA A 28 8.29 16.23 -17.95
N ASP A 29 7.79 15.38 -18.84
CA ASP A 29 6.94 15.79 -19.96
C ASP A 29 5.53 16.19 -19.45
N LYS A 30 5.17 17.46 -19.66
CA LYS A 30 3.92 18.07 -19.18
C LYS A 30 2.72 17.87 -20.09
N ARG A 31 2.92 17.30 -21.29
CA ARG A 31 1.85 17.15 -22.30
C ARG A 31 0.66 16.31 -21.84
N HIS A 32 0.87 15.42 -20.88
CA HIS A 32 -0.14 14.49 -20.38
C HIS A 32 -0.48 14.71 -18.90
N TRP A 33 -0.03 15.81 -18.31
CA TRP A 33 -0.34 16.13 -16.92
C TRP A 33 -1.83 16.37 -16.75
N ARG A 34 -2.34 15.89 -15.63
CA ARG A 34 -3.68 16.12 -15.09
C ARG A 34 -3.54 16.96 -13.83
N GLN A 35 -4.65 17.18 -13.14
CA GLN A 35 -4.70 18.02 -11.95
C GLN A 35 -3.73 17.54 -10.85
N ASP A 36 -3.63 16.23 -10.65
CA ASP A 36 -2.83 15.61 -9.61
C ASP A 36 -1.33 15.96 -9.72
N GLU A 37 -0.75 15.99 -10.92
CA GLU A 37 0.65 16.38 -11.10
C GLU A 37 0.91 17.84 -10.69
N TYR A 38 -0.03 18.74 -10.99
CA TYR A 38 0.09 20.14 -10.59
C TYR A 38 -0.11 20.32 -9.08
N GLU A 39 -1.00 19.55 -8.47
CA GLU A 39 -1.23 19.55 -7.03
C GLU A 39 -0.02 19.02 -6.26
N GLN A 40 0.63 17.97 -6.76
CA GLN A 40 1.89 17.47 -6.19
C GLN A 40 3.00 18.52 -6.23
N VAL A 41 3.16 19.23 -7.36
CA VAL A 41 4.12 20.33 -7.48
C VAL A 41 3.80 21.42 -6.46
N LYS A 42 2.53 21.83 -6.38
CA LYS A 42 2.07 22.86 -5.45
C LYS A 42 2.33 22.46 -3.99
N ALA A 43 2.02 21.21 -3.60
CA ALA A 43 2.23 20.69 -2.26
C ALA A 43 3.73 20.70 -1.88
N LEU A 44 4.60 20.26 -2.79
CA LEU A 44 6.05 20.30 -2.57
C LEU A 44 6.58 21.74 -2.47
N GLU A 45 6.06 22.68 -3.26
CA GLU A 45 6.42 24.10 -3.18
C GLU A 45 5.95 24.73 -1.87
N GLU A 46 4.71 24.46 -1.45
CA GLU A 46 4.14 24.92 -0.17
C GLU A 46 4.93 24.37 1.01
N ALA A 47 5.21 23.07 1.04
CA ALA A 47 6.02 22.44 2.09
C ALA A 47 7.42 23.06 2.18
N LEU A 48 8.06 23.33 1.03
CA LEU A 48 9.37 23.97 1.00
C LEU A 48 9.31 25.45 1.44
N ASN A 49 8.24 26.16 1.11
CA ASN A 49 8.07 27.56 1.49
C ASN A 49 7.76 27.71 2.98
N GLU A 50 6.89 26.88 3.55
CA GLU A 50 6.64 26.84 4.99
C GLU A 50 7.93 26.46 5.75
N ALA A 51 8.66 25.43 5.30
CA ALA A 51 9.94 25.07 5.93
C ALA A 51 10.97 26.22 5.91
N LYS A 52 11.02 27.02 4.83
CA LYS A 52 11.88 28.21 4.77
C LYS A 52 11.42 29.30 5.73
N LYS A 53 10.10 29.51 5.84
CA LYS A 53 9.51 30.50 6.73
C LYS A 53 9.78 30.12 8.19
N ASP A 54 9.53 28.88 8.57
CA ASP A 54 9.84 28.34 9.90
C ASP A 54 11.32 28.54 10.23
N PHE A 55 12.22 28.27 9.28
CA PHE A 55 13.65 28.49 9.46
C PHE A 55 14.01 29.97 9.68
N GLN A 56 13.37 30.88 8.95
CA GLN A 56 13.57 32.33 9.10
C GLN A 56 13.01 32.85 10.42
N GLU A 57 11.88 32.33 10.89
CA GLU A 57 11.23 32.72 12.14
C GLU A 57 11.95 32.15 13.37
N LEU A 58 12.55 30.96 13.25
CA LEU A 58 13.36 30.35 14.31
C LEU A 58 14.69 31.07 14.53
N CYS A 59 15.35 31.54 13.47
CA CYS A 59 16.69 32.16 13.52
C CYS A 59 16.84 33.28 14.58
N PRO A 60 15.90 34.25 14.70
CA PRO A 60 15.96 35.30 15.73
C PRO A 60 15.67 34.80 17.15
N LEU A 61 14.83 33.77 17.30
CA LEU A 61 14.38 33.25 18.60
C LEU A 61 15.48 32.45 19.32
N VAL A 62 16.38 31.85 18.55
CA VAL A 62 17.41 30.93 19.05
C VAL A 62 18.81 31.55 19.17
N ASN A 63 18.94 32.87 19.06
CA ASN A 63 20.23 33.60 19.14
C ASN A 63 21.34 32.96 18.26
N GLY A 64 20.98 32.49 17.06
CA GLY A 64 21.91 31.88 16.10
C GLY A 64 22.08 30.35 16.20
N GLN A 65 23.11 29.82 15.53
CA GLN A 65 23.32 28.38 15.22
C GLN A 65 23.35 27.41 16.40
N SER A 66 23.44 27.89 17.65
CA SER A 66 23.68 27.03 18.81
C SER A 66 22.55 26.00 19.05
N GLN A 67 21.28 26.34 18.88
CA GLN A 67 20.19 25.38 19.15
C GLN A 67 20.15 24.21 18.14
N TYR A 68 20.54 24.42 16.88
CA TYR A 68 20.56 23.36 15.85
C TYR A 68 21.67 22.32 16.05
N GLU A 69 22.72 22.67 16.80
CA GLU A 69 23.81 21.76 17.18
C GLU A 69 23.58 21.08 18.56
N HIS A 70 22.73 21.69 19.39
CA HIS A 70 22.57 21.37 20.81
C HIS A 70 21.18 20.83 21.20
N ASP A 71 20.13 21.02 20.39
CA ASP A 71 18.85 20.33 20.61
C ASP A 71 18.96 18.88 20.11
N ARG A 72 19.43 18.03 21.00
CA ARG A 72 19.66 16.60 20.79
C ARG A 72 18.65 15.76 21.57
N LYS A 73 17.45 16.28 21.83
CA LYS A 73 16.39 15.45 22.38
C LYS A 73 16.19 14.26 21.46
N TYR A 74 16.36 13.07 22.04
CA TYR A 74 16.36 11.82 21.29
C TYR A 74 15.09 11.66 20.47
N GLU A 75 13.94 12.02 21.04
CA GLU A 75 12.61 12.01 20.43
C GLU A 75 12.57 12.88 19.16
N THR A 76 12.95 14.16 19.25
CA THR A 76 12.98 15.08 18.09
C THR A 76 13.92 14.60 16.99
N MET A 77 15.09 14.06 17.37
CA MET A 77 16.03 13.48 16.40
C MET A 77 15.46 12.23 15.71
N GLN A 78 14.69 11.42 16.43
CA GLN A 78 14.02 10.25 15.86
C GLN A 78 12.87 10.65 14.94
N GLU A 79 12.05 11.63 15.31
CA GLU A 79 11.00 12.20 14.45
C GLU A 79 11.57 12.76 13.16
N LEU A 80 12.67 13.52 13.22
CA LEU A 80 13.34 14.06 12.04
C LEU A 80 13.93 12.96 11.14
N ARG A 81 14.42 11.85 11.70
CA ARG A 81 14.86 10.68 10.92
C ARG A 81 13.69 10.02 10.21
N LEU A 82 12.60 9.78 10.92
CA LEU A 82 11.38 9.21 10.34
C LEU A 82 10.84 10.10 9.22
N LEU A 83 10.81 11.41 9.43
CA LEU A 83 10.37 12.37 8.42
C LEU A 83 11.30 12.36 7.19
N ARG A 84 12.63 12.36 7.40
CA ARG A 84 13.62 12.20 6.32
C ARG A 84 13.38 10.93 5.52
N ASP A 85 13.12 9.82 6.18
CA ASP A 85 12.94 8.53 5.52
C ASP A 85 11.62 8.49 4.73
N LYS A 86 10.55 9.14 5.22
CA LYS A 86 9.31 9.41 4.45
C LYS A 86 9.58 10.24 3.19
N PHE A 87 10.32 11.34 3.29
CA PHE A 87 10.67 12.15 2.11
C PHE A 87 11.58 11.40 1.12
N ARG A 88 12.51 10.58 1.62
CA ARG A 88 13.35 9.71 0.77
C ARG A 88 12.50 8.71 -0.01
N ALA A 89 11.55 8.06 0.67
CA ALA A 89 10.58 7.16 0.08
C ALA A 89 9.72 7.87 -0.99
N HIS A 90 9.14 9.02 -0.66
CA HIS A 90 8.29 9.77 -1.58
C HIS A 90 9.05 10.21 -2.85
N VAL A 91 10.26 10.75 -2.72
CA VAL A 91 11.09 11.11 -3.89
C VAL A 91 11.46 9.88 -4.74
N GLN A 92 11.67 8.72 -4.12
CA GLN A 92 11.91 7.49 -4.86
C GLN A 92 10.69 7.07 -5.69
N LEU A 93 9.47 7.25 -5.17
CA LEU A 93 8.24 7.06 -5.94
C LEU A 93 8.15 8.00 -7.14
N LEU A 94 8.46 9.29 -6.95
CA LEU A 94 8.51 10.28 -8.04
C LEU A 94 9.54 9.90 -9.12
N ARG A 95 10.72 9.39 -8.72
CA ARG A 95 11.73 8.89 -9.65
C ARG A 95 11.19 7.70 -10.46
N ASP A 96 10.53 6.76 -9.80
CA ASP A 96 9.99 5.58 -10.47
C ASP A 96 8.80 5.91 -11.38
N TRP A 97 8.00 6.92 -11.03
CA TRP A 97 6.98 7.51 -11.91
C TRP A 97 7.61 8.14 -13.14
N SER A 98 8.64 8.98 -12.97
CA SER A 98 9.31 9.66 -14.09
C SER A 98 9.89 8.69 -15.12
N ARG A 99 10.27 7.48 -14.67
CA ARG A 99 10.77 6.40 -15.54
C ARG A 99 9.66 5.62 -16.23
N SER A 100 8.54 5.40 -15.56
CA SER A 100 7.44 4.61 -16.12
C SER A 100 6.49 5.41 -17.01
N GLY A 101 6.39 6.72 -16.79
CA GLY A 101 5.35 7.57 -17.38
C GLY A 101 3.95 7.24 -16.86
N GLY A 102 2.95 7.94 -17.40
CA GLY A 102 1.54 7.84 -17.03
C GLY A 102 1.10 8.88 -15.98
N PRO A 103 -0.22 8.97 -15.69
CA PRO A 103 -0.72 9.85 -14.63
C PRO A 103 -0.13 9.50 -13.27
N ILE A 104 0.14 10.51 -12.45
CA ILE A 104 0.28 10.30 -11.00
C ILE A 104 -1.06 9.83 -10.46
N ASP A 105 -1.03 8.78 -9.67
CA ASP A 105 -2.22 8.33 -8.97
C ASP A 105 -2.23 9.00 -7.59
N PRO A 106 -3.23 9.88 -7.30
CA PRO A 106 -3.30 10.68 -6.07
C PRO A 106 -3.46 9.81 -4.81
N VAL A 107 -3.70 8.50 -4.95
CA VAL A 107 -3.62 7.54 -3.84
C VAL A 107 -2.19 7.36 -3.34
N TRP A 108 -1.16 7.75 -4.10
CA TRP A 108 0.25 7.56 -3.72
C TRP A 108 0.66 8.39 -2.50
N GLU A 109 -0.01 9.51 -2.24
CA GLU A 109 0.19 10.34 -1.05
C GLU A 109 -0.83 10.09 0.08
N SER A 110 -1.97 9.46 -0.23
CA SER A 110 -3.05 9.22 0.73
C SER A 110 -3.20 7.77 1.19
N SER A 111 -2.44 6.83 0.60
CA SER A 111 -2.49 5.45 1.05
C SER A 111 -1.92 5.35 2.46
N GLN A 112 -2.76 4.96 3.43
CA GLN A 112 -2.29 4.62 4.78
C GLN A 112 -1.30 3.43 4.77
N ARG A 113 -1.22 2.71 3.64
CA ARG A 113 -0.33 1.56 3.42
C ARG A 113 1.13 1.92 3.62
N CYS A 114 1.90 0.92 4.05
CA CYS A 114 3.35 1.07 4.05
C CYS A 114 3.89 1.13 2.60
N LEU A 115 5.12 1.63 2.43
CA LEU A 115 5.76 1.72 1.11
C LEU A 115 5.92 0.33 0.44
N GLY A 116 6.30 -0.70 1.20
CA GLY A 116 6.40 -2.07 0.68
C GLY A 116 5.09 -2.58 0.09
N ALA A 117 3.98 -2.40 0.83
CA ALA A 117 2.64 -2.74 0.41
C ALA A 117 2.24 -2.02 -0.89
N PHE A 118 2.52 -0.71 -0.94
CA PHE A 118 2.26 0.11 -2.10
C PHE A 118 2.98 -0.41 -3.37
N LEU A 119 4.24 -0.84 -3.26
CA LEU A 119 5.01 -1.39 -4.37
C LEU A 119 4.42 -2.71 -4.90
N VAL A 120 3.93 -3.58 -4.02
CA VAL A 120 3.22 -4.81 -4.41
C VAL A 120 1.91 -4.48 -5.10
N ARG A 121 1.10 -3.57 -4.54
CA ARG A 121 -0.16 -3.12 -5.15
C ARG A 121 0.04 -2.55 -6.56
N ARG A 122 1.10 -1.77 -6.79
CA ARG A 122 1.43 -1.24 -8.12
C ARG A 122 1.75 -2.36 -9.12
N THR A 123 2.38 -3.45 -8.65
CA THR A 123 2.62 -4.63 -9.50
C THR A 123 1.30 -5.31 -9.85
N GLN A 124 0.43 -5.52 -8.87
CA GLN A 124 -0.92 -6.08 -9.07
C GLN A 124 -1.72 -5.26 -10.10
N ALA A 125 -1.72 -3.93 -9.98
CA ALA A 125 -2.45 -3.04 -10.89
C ALA A 125 -1.93 -3.08 -12.33
N LYS A 126 -0.60 -3.11 -12.53
CA LYS A 126 0.01 -3.25 -13.88
C LYS A 126 -0.42 -4.54 -14.57
N VAL A 127 -0.57 -5.57 -13.76
CA VAL A 127 -0.90 -6.91 -14.24
C VAL A 127 -2.40 -7.06 -14.47
N ALA A 128 -3.24 -6.42 -13.65
CA ALA A 128 -4.71 -6.47 -13.74
C ALA A 128 -5.29 -5.97 -15.08
N VAL A 129 -4.65 -4.99 -15.74
CA VAL A 129 -5.20 -4.33 -16.93
C VAL A 129 -4.84 -5.07 -18.23
N GLN A 130 -5.73 -5.97 -18.67
CA GLN A 130 -5.88 -6.30 -20.10
C GLN A 130 -7.32 -6.81 -20.38
N PRO A 131 -8.30 -5.91 -20.53
CA PRO A 131 -9.73 -6.26 -20.62
C PRO A 131 -10.15 -7.01 -21.91
N SER A 132 -9.26 -7.15 -22.89
CA SER A 132 -9.60 -7.55 -24.26
C SER A 132 -8.96 -8.87 -24.71
N ARG A 133 -8.29 -9.61 -23.82
CA ARG A 133 -7.59 -10.85 -24.16
C ARG A 133 -8.17 -12.01 -23.35
N GLN A 134 -8.49 -13.13 -24.01
CA GLN A 134 -8.72 -14.39 -23.28
C GLN A 134 -7.44 -14.67 -22.49
N VAL A 135 -7.53 -14.57 -21.16
CA VAL A 135 -6.41 -14.81 -20.26
C VAL A 135 -6.24 -16.32 -20.16
N SER A 136 -5.10 -16.83 -20.60
CA SER A 136 -4.78 -18.25 -20.47
C SER A 136 -4.42 -18.59 -19.02
N GLU A 137 -4.51 -19.86 -18.64
CA GLU A 137 -4.03 -20.35 -17.34
C GLU A 137 -2.54 -20.01 -17.12
N ALA A 138 -1.73 -20.10 -18.17
CA ALA A 138 -0.33 -19.70 -18.16
C ALA A 138 -0.15 -18.19 -17.90
N ASP A 139 -1.07 -17.35 -18.39
CA ASP A 139 -1.06 -15.94 -18.04
C ASP A 139 -1.36 -15.75 -16.56
N TYR A 140 -2.37 -16.41 -15.99
CA TYR A 140 -2.70 -16.34 -14.55
C TYR A 140 -1.53 -16.77 -13.65
N GLN A 141 -0.89 -17.89 -13.96
CA GLN A 141 0.29 -18.37 -13.23
C GLN A 141 1.43 -17.33 -13.30
N ARG A 142 1.67 -16.75 -14.49
CA ARG A 142 2.66 -15.67 -14.63
C ARG A 142 2.31 -14.47 -13.75
N ARG A 143 1.03 -14.08 -13.67
CA ARG A 143 0.58 -12.97 -12.80
C ARG A 143 0.87 -13.25 -11.33
N GLN A 144 0.51 -14.44 -10.84
CA GLN A 144 0.72 -14.83 -9.43
C GLN A 144 2.21 -14.87 -9.08
N LEU A 145 3.05 -15.40 -9.97
CA LEU A 145 4.50 -15.38 -9.80
C LEU A 145 5.08 -13.96 -9.78
N GLU A 146 4.55 -13.04 -10.60
CA GLU A 146 4.96 -11.63 -10.57
C GLU A 146 4.55 -10.93 -9.26
N GLU A 147 3.37 -11.25 -8.72
CA GLU A 147 2.90 -10.74 -7.42
C GLU A 147 3.76 -11.24 -6.25
N LEU A 148 4.06 -12.54 -6.20
CA LEU A 148 4.98 -13.13 -5.21
C LEU A 148 6.41 -12.60 -5.36
N GLY A 149 6.86 -12.43 -6.60
CA GLY A 149 8.13 -11.81 -6.94
C GLY A 149 8.22 -10.34 -6.52
N ALA A 150 7.09 -9.64 -6.36
CA ALA A 150 7.06 -8.30 -5.78
C ALA A 150 7.15 -8.34 -4.25
N CYS A 151 6.49 -9.29 -3.59
CA CYS A 151 6.55 -9.47 -2.13
C CYS A 151 7.99 -9.79 -1.68
N THR A 152 8.67 -10.70 -2.37
CA THR A 152 10.06 -11.08 -2.06
C THR A 152 11.10 -9.98 -2.31
N LYS A 153 10.73 -8.88 -2.98
CA LYS A 153 11.61 -7.71 -3.16
C LYS A 153 11.47 -6.68 -2.04
N ILE A 154 10.43 -6.79 -1.23
CA ILE A 154 10.10 -5.79 -0.19
C ILE A 154 10.07 -6.39 1.21
N GLY A 155 10.31 -7.68 1.34
CA GLY A 155 10.37 -8.42 2.59
C GLY A 155 10.65 -9.90 2.37
N SER A 156 10.63 -10.66 3.47
CA SER A 156 10.82 -12.12 3.45
C SER A 156 9.61 -12.86 4.03
N PHE A 157 9.42 -14.10 3.56
CA PHE A 157 8.55 -15.05 4.24
C PHE A 157 9.42 -16.01 5.06
N ASP A 158 9.10 -16.18 6.34
CA ASP A 158 9.86 -16.99 7.30
C ASP A 158 8.92 -17.78 8.22
N ARG A 159 9.48 -18.69 9.02
CA ARG A 159 8.75 -19.39 10.09
C ARG A 159 8.61 -18.51 11.32
N PHE A 160 7.42 -18.49 11.91
CA PHE A 160 7.17 -17.91 13.21
C PHE A 160 6.75 -19.02 14.18
N GLY A 161 7.63 -19.37 15.11
CA GLY A 161 7.41 -20.54 15.96
C GLY A 161 7.46 -21.87 15.19
N GLU A 162 6.70 -22.86 15.67
CA GLU A 162 6.69 -24.22 15.12
C GLU A 162 5.63 -24.44 14.04
N GLU A 163 4.57 -23.63 14.00
CA GLU A 163 3.37 -23.88 13.19
C GLU A 163 3.05 -22.76 12.18
N ASP A 164 3.50 -21.52 12.42
CA ASP A 164 3.02 -20.34 11.68
C ASP A 164 3.99 -19.85 10.60
N MET A 165 3.45 -19.19 9.58
CA MET A 165 4.21 -18.45 8.58
C MET A 165 4.11 -16.96 8.83
N VAL A 166 5.22 -16.24 8.70
CA VAL A 166 5.25 -14.79 8.81
C VAL A 166 5.83 -14.14 7.57
N PHE A 167 5.28 -13.01 7.17
CA PHE A 167 5.93 -12.07 6.27
C PHE A 167 6.49 -10.90 7.05
N ILE A 168 7.75 -10.55 6.81
CA ILE A 168 8.47 -9.44 7.46
C ILE A 168 8.76 -8.38 6.40
N CYS A 169 8.20 -7.18 6.56
CA CYS A 169 8.37 -6.09 5.60
C CYS A 169 9.63 -5.26 5.89
N ASP A 170 10.56 -5.17 4.93
CA ASP A 170 11.82 -4.41 5.06
C ASP A 170 11.63 -2.89 5.17
N PHE A 171 10.41 -2.40 4.92
CA PHE A 171 10.09 -0.96 4.88
C PHE A 171 9.47 -0.42 6.16
N CYS A 172 8.72 -1.24 6.90
CA CYS A 172 8.05 -0.83 8.12
C CYS A 172 8.33 -1.75 9.31
N ASP A 173 9.17 -2.78 9.13
CA ASP A 173 9.44 -3.83 10.12
C ASP A 173 8.16 -4.52 10.64
N GLY A 174 7.07 -4.42 9.85
CA GLY A 174 5.77 -4.96 10.19
C GLY A 174 5.65 -6.44 9.82
N HIS A 175 5.03 -7.19 10.73
CA HIS A 175 4.86 -8.63 10.60
C HIS A 175 3.41 -8.99 10.25
N LEU A 176 3.23 -9.88 9.27
CA LEU A 176 1.93 -10.47 8.91
C LEU A 176 2.00 -11.98 9.15
N ILE A 177 1.11 -12.51 9.98
CA ILE A 177 1.16 -13.92 10.40
C ILE A 177 -0.02 -14.69 9.81
N TRP A 178 0.28 -15.84 9.23
CA TRP A 178 -0.68 -16.88 8.89
C TRP A 178 -0.51 -18.04 9.88
N GLU A 179 -1.53 -18.22 10.72
CA GLU A 179 -1.54 -19.25 11.75
C GLU A 179 -1.75 -20.66 11.17
N ASP A 180 -1.04 -21.63 11.74
CA ASP A 180 -1.10 -23.06 11.38
C ASP A 180 -0.98 -23.27 9.86
N LEU A 181 0.17 -22.90 9.32
CA LEU A 181 0.43 -22.94 7.89
C LEU A 181 1.82 -23.53 7.63
N GLU A 182 1.90 -24.62 6.87
CA GLU A 182 3.15 -25.33 6.60
C GLU A 182 4.05 -24.54 5.64
N ASN A 183 3.46 -23.98 4.57
CA ASN A 183 4.15 -23.21 3.55
C ASN A 183 3.24 -22.08 3.02
N VAL A 184 3.86 -21.00 2.57
CA VAL A 184 3.18 -19.86 1.94
C VAL A 184 2.54 -20.31 0.61
N PRO A 185 1.20 -20.19 0.45
CA PRO A 185 0.53 -20.56 -0.80
C PRO A 185 1.03 -19.72 -1.97
N THR A 186 1.43 -20.38 -3.04
CA THR A 186 1.92 -19.72 -4.26
C THR A 186 0.83 -19.47 -5.29
N GLU A 187 -0.34 -20.07 -5.10
CA GLU A 187 -1.44 -20.03 -6.06
C GLU A 187 -2.76 -19.64 -5.37
N ARG A 188 -3.60 -18.88 -6.06
CA ARG A 188 -4.97 -18.56 -5.59
C ARG A 188 -5.89 -19.75 -5.83
N THR A 189 -6.86 -19.95 -4.96
CA THR A 189 -7.89 -20.99 -5.12
C THR A 189 -8.77 -20.64 -6.32
N ALA A 190 -8.79 -21.51 -7.33
CA ALA A 190 -9.57 -21.31 -8.53
C ALA A 190 -11.06 -21.57 -8.25
N ALA A 191 -11.81 -20.54 -7.87
CA ALA A 191 -13.26 -20.61 -7.98
C ALA A 191 -13.65 -20.47 -9.45
N SER A 192 -13.82 -21.62 -10.09
CA SER A 192 -14.68 -21.94 -11.23
C SER A 192 -15.17 -20.77 -12.13
N LEU A 193 -14.73 -20.84 -13.39
CA LEU A 193 -15.35 -20.32 -14.62
C LEU A 193 -15.33 -18.78 -14.86
N PRO A 194 -14.99 -18.35 -16.10
CA PRO A 194 -14.99 -16.94 -16.48
C PRO A 194 -16.43 -16.45 -16.65
N THR A 195 -17.07 -16.02 -15.57
CA THR A 195 -18.35 -15.31 -15.66
C THR A 195 -18.08 -13.82 -15.83
N ARG A 196 -18.63 -13.29 -16.92
CA ARG A 196 -18.35 -12.00 -17.51
C ARG A 196 -19.14 -10.89 -16.80
N GLN A 197 -18.87 -10.62 -15.53
CA GLN A 197 -19.43 -9.46 -14.81
C GLN A 197 -18.59 -9.13 -13.58
N GLY A 198 -17.92 -7.97 -13.59
CA GLY A 198 -17.37 -7.25 -12.43
C GLY A 198 -16.39 -8.00 -11.51
N ASN A 199 -15.10 -7.61 -11.52
CA ASN A 199 -14.10 -7.86 -10.47
C ASN A 199 -14.23 -9.23 -9.74
N SER A 200 -13.96 -10.34 -10.42
CA SER A 200 -13.95 -11.66 -9.78
C SER A 200 -12.97 -11.68 -8.58
N GLN A 201 -13.52 -12.00 -7.41
CA GLN A 201 -12.93 -11.81 -6.07
C GLN A 201 -12.07 -13.01 -5.66
N HIS A 202 -11.06 -13.37 -6.45
CA HIS A 202 -10.15 -14.48 -6.14
C HIS A 202 -9.15 -14.13 -5.04
N TRP A 203 -9.63 -13.81 -3.85
CA TRP A 203 -8.77 -13.39 -2.74
C TRP A 203 -8.20 -14.56 -1.92
N GLN A 204 -8.77 -15.75 -2.09
CA GLN A 204 -8.43 -16.95 -1.35
C GLN A 204 -7.26 -17.71 -1.99
N ALA A 205 -6.53 -18.43 -1.15
CA ALA A 205 -5.53 -19.41 -1.52
C ALA A 205 -5.66 -20.65 -0.63
N THR A 206 -5.29 -21.82 -1.17
CA THR A 206 -5.31 -23.07 -0.44
C THR A 206 -3.93 -23.34 0.12
N GLY A 207 -3.83 -23.35 1.45
CA GLY A 207 -2.64 -23.74 2.20
C GLY A 207 -2.79 -25.12 2.84
N THR A 208 -1.71 -25.62 3.41
CA THR A 208 -1.68 -26.87 4.19
C THR A 208 -1.41 -26.55 5.65
N SER A 209 -2.23 -27.06 6.55
CA SER A 209 -2.06 -26.94 8.00
C SER A 209 -0.80 -27.67 8.47
N SER A 210 0.00 -27.00 9.30
CA SER A 210 1.24 -27.55 9.88
C SER A 210 0.93 -28.62 10.93
N SER A 211 -0.15 -28.45 11.70
CA SER A 211 -0.55 -29.34 12.80
C SER A 211 -1.26 -30.61 12.32
N GLY A 212 -1.97 -30.57 11.19
CA GLY A 212 -2.88 -31.65 10.77
C GLY A 212 -2.72 -32.16 9.33
N GLN A 213 -1.84 -31.56 8.51
CA GLN A 213 -1.75 -31.83 7.06
C GLN A 213 -3.10 -31.76 6.32
N GLN A 214 -4.00 -30.91 6.80
CA GLN A 214 -5.29 -30.64 6.17
C GLN A 214 -5.21 -29.38 5.30
N GLU A 215 -5.96 -29.35 4.22
CA GLU A 215 -6.09 -28.13 3.41
C GLU A 215 -6.88 -27.07 4.21
N LYS A 216 -6.37 -25.83 4.20
CA LYS A 216 -6.99 -24.66 4.85
C LYS A 216 -7.05 -23.51 3.86
N LEU A 217 -8.17 -22.80 3.84
CA LEU A 217 -8.30 -21.56 3.07
C LEU A 217 -7.67 -20.41 3.84
N VAL A 218 -6.89 -19.62 3.14
CA VAL A 218 -6.26 -18.41 3.69
C VAL A 218 -6.38 -17.25 2.71
N ILE A 219 -6.21 -16.02 3.20
CA ILE A 219 -5.98 -14.87 2.30
C ILE A 219 -4.70 -15.12 1.52
N PHE A 220 -4.76 -14.95 0.19
CA PHE A 220 -3.59 -15.06 -0.68
C PHE A 220 -2.51 -14.06 -0.25
N PRO A 221 -1.28 -14.50 0.08
CA PRO A 221 -0.28 -13.65 0.74
C PRO A 221 0.02 -12.33 0.02
N PRO A 222 0.17 -12.28 -1.31
CA PRO A 222 0.34 -11.00 -2.01
C PRO A 222 -0.79 -9.99 -1.81
N ILE A 223 -2.02 -10.42 -1.51
CA ILE A 223 -3.12 -9.50 -1.19
C ILE A 223 -2.90 -8.89 0.18
N ALA A 224 -2.64 -9.70 1.21
CA ALA A 224 -2.37 -9.17 2.54
C ALA A 224 -1.15 -8.22 2.52
N VAL A 225 -0.06 -8.64 1.86
CA VAL A 225 1.14 -7.83 1.70
C VAL A 225 0.84 -6.52 0.95
N ALA A 226 0.04 -6.53 -0.11
CA ALA A 226 -0.30 -5.31 -0.84
C ALA A 226 -1.20 -4.33 -0.06
N ASN A 227 -1.77 -4.75 1.06
CA ASN A 227 -2.76 -3.98 1.81
C ASN A 227 -2.38 -3.71 3.27
N HIS A 228 -1.15 -4.01 3.67
CA HIS A 228 -0.70 -3.74 5.04
C HIS A 228 -0.28 -2.29 5.27
N LEU A 229 -0.48 -1.86 6.51
CA LEU A 229 -0.13 -0.59 7.13
C LEU A 229 1.15 -0.78 7.95
N ALA A 230 1.88 0.31 8.21
CA ALA A 230 2.95 0.25 9.18
C ALA A 230 2.39 -0.03 10.59
N PRO A 231 3.10 -0.79 11.45
CA PRO A 231 2.74 -0.94 12.85
C PRO A 231 2.66 0.42 13.56
N LEU A 232 1.84 0.51 14.60
CA LEU A 232 1.84 1.67 15.50
C LEU A 232 3.13 1.71 16.33
N HIS A 233 3.46 2.86 16.91
CA HIS A 233 4.69 3.01 17.69
C HIS A 233 4.73 2.05 18.88
N GLY A 234 5.75 1.18 18.91
CA GLY A 234 5.92 0.16 19.95
C GLY A 234 5.20 -1.15 19.67
N ASP A 235 4.48 -1.23 18.56
CA ASP A 235 3.91 -2.46 18.03
C ASP A 235 4.86 -3.08 16.98
N TRP A 236 4.67 -4.36 16.69
CA TRP A 236 5.45 -5.13 15.73
C TRP A 236 4.58 -5.74 14.62
N GLN A 237 3.28 -5.89 14.88
CA GLN A 237 2.34 -6.48 13.95
C GLN A 237 1.83 -5.42 12.97
N ALA A 238 1.83 -5.76 11.67
CA ALA A 238 1.30 -4.88 10.66
C ALA A 238 -0.23 -4.99 10.62
N ARG A 239 -0.89 -3.84 10.64
CA ARG A 239 -2.35 -3.73 10.43
C ARG A 239 -2.67 -3.81 8.95
N LEU A 240 -3.92 -4.04 8.56
CA LEU A 240 -4.32 -4.20 7.16
C LEU A 240 -5.56 -3.39 6.80
N LEU A 241 -5.72 -3.11 5.52
CA LEU A 241 -6.95 -2.59 4.93
C LEU A 241 -7.62 -3.66 4.07
N CYS A 242 -8.96 -3.63 3.99
CA CYS A 242 -9.66 -4.44 3.00
C CYS A 242 -9.56 -3.79 1.61
N PRO A 243 -8.94 -4.45 0.61
CA PRO A 243 -8.81 -3.88 -0.73
C PRO A 243 -10.14 -3.61 -1.42
N PHE A 244 -11.16 -4.42 -1.12
CA PHE A 244 -12.47 -4.30 -1.75
C PHE A 244 -13.30 -3.16 -1.15
N CYS A 245 -13.35 -3.06 0.18
CA CYS A 245 -14.00 -1.92 0.85
C CYS A 245 -13.37 -0.59 0.44
N GLU A 246 -12.04 -0.55 0.28
CA GLU A 246 -11.35 0.64 -0.22
C GLU A 246 -11.68 0.99 -1.67
N ASP A 247 -11.95 0.00 -2.52
CA ASP A 247 -12.32 0.27 -3.91
C ASP A 247 -13.80 0.70 -4.04
N GLU A 248 -14.69 0.17 -3.19
CA GLU A 248 -16.07 0.64 -3.08
C GLU A 248 -16.15 2.08 -2.54
N ALA A 249 -15.33 2.41 -1.52
CA ALA A 249 -15.19 3.75 -0.95
C ALA A 249 -14.82 4.84 -1.99
N LYS A 250 -14.18 4.46 -3.09
CA LYS A 250 -13.79 5.39 -4.18
C LYS A 250 -14.91 5.63 -5.18
N LYS A 251 -16.01 4.87 -5.14
CA LYS A 251 -17.13 5.05 -6.06
C LYS A 251 -18.01 6.19 -5.55
N PRO A 252 -18.45 7.12 -6.41
CA PRO A 252 -19.41 8.15 -6.03
C PRO A 252 -20.72 7.48 -5.57
N GLN A 253 -21.27 7.93 -4.45
CA GLN A 253 -22.62 7.58 -4.01
C GLN A 253 -23.56 8.62 -4.61
N ASP A 254 -24.33 8.22 -5.63
CA ASP A 254 -25.32 9.01 -6.38
C ASP A 254 -24.83 10.29 -7.10
N GLU A 255 -25.58 10.73 -8.12
CA GLU A 255 -25.24 11.88 -8.99
C GLU A 255 -25.43 13.25 -8.33
N ASP A 256 -26.04 13.32 -7.14
CA ASP A 256 -26.48 14.56 -6.48
C ASP A 256 -25.83 14.84 -5.10
N ASP A 257 -25.01 13.92 -4.55
CA ASP A 257 -24.34 14.13 -3.26
C ASP A 257 -22.86 14.51 -3.48
N GLU A 258 -22.58 15.82 -3.54
CA GLU A 258 -21.22 16.38 -3.54
C GLU A 258 -20.52 16.29 -2.16
N GLU A 259 -21.14 15.62 -1.17
CA GLU A 259 -20.72 15.63 0.23
C GLU A 259 -20.05 14.29 0.64
N GLU A 260 -18.72 14.37 0.78
CA GLU A 260 -17.83 13.43 1.47
C GLU A 260 -17.79 11.97 0.96
N LEU A 261 -16.73 11.65 0.18
CA LEU A 261 -16.29 10.28 -0.11
C LEU A 261 -16.20 9.48 1.20
N TYR A 262 -17.10 8.50 1.38
CA TYR A 262 -17.10 7.57 2.51
C TYR A 262 -15.74 6.87 2.62
N LYS A 263 -15.04 7.07 3.75
CA LYS A 263 -13.82 6.33 4.09
C LYS A 263 -14.17 5.29 5.16
N PRO A 264 -14.25 4.00 4.83
CA PRO A 264 -14.37 2.97 5.85
C PRO A 264 -13.15 3.05 6.77
N ASN A 265 -13.38 3.15 8.08
CA ASN A 265 -12.33 3.12 9.10
C ASN A 265 -11.90 1.69 9.44
N ASP A 266 -12.05 0.75 8.51
CA ASP A 266 -11.87 -0.69 8.78
C ASP A 266 -10.39 -1.07 8.65
N GLU A 267 -9.58 -0.55 9.57
CA GLU A 267 -8.22 -1.02 9.81
C GLU A 267 -8.30 -2.33 10.62
N PHE A 268 -7.78 -3.42 10.05
CA PHE A 268 -7.72 -4.73 10.69
C PHE A 268 -6.41 -4.90 11.45
N GLU A 269 -6.46 -5.42 12.67
CA GLU A 269 -5.28 -5.58 13.53
C GLU A 269 -4.31 -6.66 13.00
N ASP A 270 -4.84 -7.69 12.35
CA ASP A 270 -4.08 -8.83 11.85
C ASP A 270 -4.71 -9.51 10.63
N VAL A 271 -3.99 -10.50 10.09
CA VAL A 271 -4.41 -11.28 8.91
C VAL A 271 -5.67 -12.10 9.21
N ALA A 272 -5.82 -12.62 10.43
CA ALA A 272 -6.98 -13.42 10.82
C ALA A 272 -8.27 -12.58 10.81
N SER A 273 -8.20 -11.36 11.36
CA SER A 273 -9.30 -10.39 11.39
C SER A 273 -9.69 -9.93 9.99
N LEU A 274 -8.71 -9.66 9.13
CA LEU A 274 -8.99 -9.38 7.72
C LEU A 274 -9.62 -10.60 7.03
N GLN A 275 -9.13 -11.81 7.31
CA GLN A 275 -9.66 -13.04 6.70
C GLN A 275 -11.12 -13.25 7.09
N GLU A 276 -11.44 -13.16 8.37
CA GLU A 276 -12.82 -13.23 8.84
C GLU A 276 -13.69 -12.21 8.10
N HIS A 277 -13.27 -10.95 8.01
CA HIS A 277 -14.01 -9.95 7.27
C HIS A 277 -14.24 -10.34 5.80
N MET A 278 -13.22 -10.83 5.10
CA MET A 278 -13.34 -11.25 3.69
C MET A 278 -14.28 -12.46 3.55
N GLU A 279 -14.26 -13.39 4.50
CA GLU A 279 -15.17 -14.54 4.56
C GLU A 279 -16.62 -14.16 4.91
N TRP A 280 -16.86 -13.00 5.52
CA TRP A 280 -18.23 -12.54 5.81
C TRP A 280 -18.77 -11.60 4.73
N GLN A 281 -17.93 -10.72 4.18
CA GLN A 281 -18.37 -9.60 3.31
C GLN A 281 -18.02 -9.78 1.83
N HIS A 282 -17.08 -10.67 1.50
CA HIS A 282 -16.57 -10.88 0.15
C HIS A 282 -16.60 -12.36 -0.26
N VAL A 283 -17.65 -13.07 0.16
CA VAL A 283 -17.90 -14.46 -0.25
C VAL A 283 -18.32 -14.49 -1.71
N GLU A 284 -17.62 -15.31 -2.50
CA GLU A 284 -18.07 -15.68 -3.83
C GLU A 284 -19.30 -16.60 -3.72
N VAL A 285 -20.49 -16.01 -3.85
CA VAL A 285 -21.72 -16.81 -3.98
C VAL A 285 -21.69 -17.46 -5.36
N ALA A 286 -21.35 -18.76 -5.42
CA ALA A 286 -21.59 -19.57 -6.60
C ALA A 286 -23.11 -19.60 -6.86
N VAL A 287 -23.58 -18.80 -7.82
CA VAL A 287 -24.97 -18.88 -8.27
C VAL A 287 -25.16 -20.28 -8.86
N PRO A 288 -26.04 -21.13 -8.30
CA PRO A 288 -26.30 -22.43 -8.89
C PRO A 288 -26.89 -22.20 -10.27
N SER A 289 -26.20 -22.70 -11.29
CA SER A 289 -26.72 -22.71 -12.65
C SER A 289 -27.94 -23.61 -12.70
N GLY A 290 -29.14 -23.03 -12.56
CA GLY A 290 -30.38 -23.77 -12.74
C GLY A 290 -31.59 -23.18 -12.05
N GLN A 291 -32.13 -22.08 -12.57
CA GLN A 291 -33.57 -21.91 -12.82
C GLN A 291 -33.82 -20.53 -13.45
N GLN A 292 -33.98 -20.52 -14.78
CA GLN A 292 -34.90 -19.56 -15.40
C GLN A 292 -36.30 -19.87 -14.85
N SER A 293 -36.69 -19.22 -13.76
CA SER A 293 -38.11 -19.12 -13.40
C SER A 293 -38.60 -17.76 -13.88
N GLY A 294 -39.58 -17.81 -14.79
CA GLY A 294 -40.13 -16.66 -15.47
C GLY A 294 -40.89 -15.70 -14.55
N ASN A 295 -41.06 -14.49 -15.10
CA ASN A 295 -42.11 -13.50 -14.82
C ASN A 295 -42.74 -13.53 -13.42
N CYS A 296 -42.34 -12.57 -12.58
CA CYS A 296 -43.28 -11.91 -11.68
C CYS A 296 -43.25 -10.41 -11.94
N ALA A 297 -44.24 -9.93 -12.69
CA ALA A 297 -44.68 -8.55 -12.63
C ALA A 297 -45.37 -8.32 -11.28
N VAL A 298 -45.06 -7.20 -10.62
CA VAL A 298 -45.77 -6.76 -9.42
C VAL A 298 -46.59 -5.52 -9.81
N MET A 299 -47.90 -5.63 -9.62
CA MET A 299 -48.82 -4.50 -9.44
C MET A 299 -48.75 -4.03 -7.99
#